data_AF-A0A3T1AUZ7-F1
#
_entry.id   AF-A0A3T1AUZ7-F1
#
_cell.length_a   1.000
_cell.length_b   1.000
_cell.length_c   1.000
_cell.angle_alpha   90.00
_cell.angle_beta   90.00
_cell.angle_gamma   90.00
#
_symmetry.space_group_name_H-M   'P 1'
#
loop_
_entity.id
_entity.type
_entity.pdbx_description
1 polymer ?
#
loop_
_entity_poly.entity_id
_entity_poly.type
_entity_poly.pdbx_seq_one_letter_code
_entity_poly.pdbx_strand_id
1 'polypeptide(L)' 'MSKEDWDSIVETNYLLRSPANAKRLAESVEQWRAGRATEREFGPEE' A
#
# COMPACT_ATOMS: atom_id res chain seq x y z
N MET A 1 6.66 -8.97 21.19
CA MET A 1 6.04 -8.63 19.88
C MET A 1 5.29 -9.85 19.41
N SER A 2 4.06 -9.69 18.92
CA SER A 2 3.33 -10.81 18.34
C SER A 2 3.91 -11.18 16.97
N LYS A 3 3.55 -12.35 16.46
CA LYS A 3 3.89 -12.74 15.08
C LYS A 3 3.30 -11.75 14.06
N GLU A 4 2.07 -11.29 14.31
CA GLU A 4 1.36 -10.35 13.45
C GLU A 4 2.06 -8.98 13.37
N ASP A 5 2.53 -8.47 14.51
CA ASP A 5 3.30 -7.22 14.56
C ASP A 5 4.58 -7.35 13.74
N TRP A 6 5.27 -8.49 13.87
CA TRP A 6 6.49 -8.76 13.14
C TRP A 6 6.26 -8.84 11.63
N ASP A 7 5.24 -9.59 11.21
CA ASP A 7 4.90 -9.75 9.79
C ASP A 7 4.53 -8.39 9.17
N SER A 8 3.79 -7.55 9.90
CA SER A 8 3.42 -6.18 9.47
C SER A 8 4.64 -5.28 9.24
N ILE A 9 5.64 -5.37 10.12
CA ILE A 9 6.88 -4.60 10.01
C ILE A 9 7.71 -5.08 8.81
N VAL A 10 7.81 -6.40 8.61
CA VAL A 10 8.55 -6.98 7.49
C VAL A 10 7.92 -6.59 6.16
N GLU A 11 6.60 -6.70 6.03
CA GLU A 11 5.89 -6.33 4.80
C GLU A 11 6.02 -4.84 4.49
N THR A 12 5.91 -3.98 5.52
CA THR A 12 6.11 -2.55 5.35
C THR A 12 7.53 -2.24 4.86
N ASN A 13 8.55 -2.85 5.47
CA ASN A 13 9.94 -2.69 5.03
C ASN A 13 10.14 -3.20 3.59
N TYR A 14 9.51 -4.32 3.24
CA TYR A 14 9.58 -4.87 1.88
C TYR A 14 9.02 -3.88 0.85
N LEU A 15 7.84 -3.32 1.11
CA LEU A 15 7.22 -2.32 0.23
C LEU A 15 8.07 -1.05 0.10
N LEU A 16 8.69 -0.59 1.18
CA LEU A 16 9.46 0.66 1.20
C LEU A 16 10.92 0.51 0.74
N ARG A 17 11.40 -0.71 0.51
CA ARG A 17 12.79 -0.99 0.10
C ARG A 17 13.18 -0.35 -1.24
N SER A 18 12.24 -0.23 -2.18
CA SER A 18 12.46 0.41 -3.48
C SER A 18 12.03 1.87 -3.42
N PRO A 19 12.93 2.85 -3.69
CA PRO A 19 12.56 4.26 -3.70
C PRO A 19 11.39 4.57 -4.65
N ALA A 20 11.33 3.89 -5.80
CA ALA A 20 10.25 4.04 -6.75
C ALA A 20 8.91 3.54 -6.19
N ASN A 21 8.91 2.41 -5.49
CA ASN A 21 7.68 1.88 -4.89
C ASN A 21 7.24 2.70 -3.67
N ALA A 22 8.18 3.13 -2.83
CA ALA A 22 7.90 4.00 -1.70
C ALA A 22 7.25 5.33 -2.15
N LYS A 23 7.79 5.96 -3.20
CA LYS A 23 7.21 7.17 -3.79
C LYS A 23 5.79 6.92 -4.30
N ARG A 24 5.58 5.86 -5.08
CA ARG A 24 4.26 5.50 -5.63
C ARG A 24 3.23 5.23 -4.53
N LEU A 25 3.63 4.52 -3.47
CA LEU A 25 2.75 4.22 -2.34
C LEU A 25 2.36 5.49 -1.59
N ALA A 26 3.33 6.37 -1.31
CA ALA A 26 3.06 7.65 -0.65
C ALA A 26 2.09 8.52 -1.49
N GLU A 27 2.32 8.63 -2.80
CA GLU A 27 1.43 9.36 -3.70
C GLU A 27 0.00 8.78 -3.71
N SER A 28 -0.12 7.44 -3.72
CA SER A 28 -1.42 6.76 -3.66
C SER A 28 -2.19 7.06 -2.37
N VAL A 29 -1.51 7.01 -1.21
CA VAL A 29 -2.10 7.33 0.09
C VAL A 29 -2.55 8.79 0.15
N GLU A 30 -1.76 9.71 -0.39
CA GLU A 30 -2.11 11.13 -0.44
C GLU A 30 -3.27 11.41 -1.41
N GLN A 31 -3.38 10.68 -2.52
CA GLN A 31 -4.56 10.76 -3.39
C GLN A 31 -5.82 10.27 -2.68
N TRP A 32 -5.75 9.16 -1.95
CA TRP A 32 -6.87 8.63 -1.15
C TRP A 32 -7.32 9.65 -0.10
N ARG A 33 -6.39 10.17 0.71
CA ARG A 33 -6.68 11.17 1.76
C ARG A 33 -7.29 12.46 1.20
N ALA A 34 -6.88 12.86 0.00
CA ALA A 34 -7.41 14.04 -0.68
C ALA A 34 -8.76 13.81 -1.39
N GLY A 35 -9.37 12.61 -1.27
CA GLY A 35 -10.62 12.28 -1.95
C GLY A 35 -10.50 12.17 -3.47
N ARG A 36 -9.29 11.93 -3.99
CA ARG A 36 -9.00 11.81 -5.44
C ARG A 36 -8.94 10.37 -5.93
N ALA A 37 -9.25 9.40 -5.08
CA ALA A 37 -9.33 8.02 -5.48
C ALA A 37 -10.53 7.78 -6.40
N THR A 38 -10.35 6.89 -7.38
CA THR A 38 -11.42 6.47 -8.29
C THR A 38 -11.90 5.09 -7.89
N GLU A 39 -13.18 4.98 -7.57
CA GLU A 39 -13.83 3.68 -7.36
C GLU A 39 -13.82 2.88 -8.67
N ARG A 40 -13.51 1.59 -8.59
CA ARG A 40 -13.51 0.68 -9.71
C ARG A 40 -14.20 -0.60 -9.30
N GLU A 41 -15.06 -1.12 -10.18
CA GLU A 41 -15.60 -2.46 -10.01
C GLU A 41 -14.46 -3.49 -10.06
N PHE A 42 -14.57 -4.53 -9.24
CA PHE A 42 -13.66 -5.66 -9.36
C PHE A 42 -13.90 -6.34 -10.71
N GLY A 43 -12.82 -6.69 -11.40
CA GLY A 43 -12.90 -7.54 -12.59
C GLY A 43 -13.50 -8.91 -12.27
N PRO A 44 -13.80 -9.74 -13.27
CA PRO A 44 -14.26 -11.10 -13.03
C PRO A 44 -13.27 -11.84 -12.11
N GLU A 45 -13.79 -12.59 -11.14
CA GLU A 45 -12.98 -13.52 -10.35
C GLU A 45 -12.46 -14.62 -11.29
N GLU A 46 -11.13 -14.72 -11.44
CA GLU A 46 -10.45 -15.86 -12.11
C GLU A 46 -10.17 -16.98 -11.11
#